data_AF-A0A9D1GSC0-F1
#
_entry.id   AF-A0A9D1GSC0-F1
#
_cell.length_a   1.000
_cell.length_b   1.000
_cell.length_c   1.000
_cell.angle_alpha   90.00
_cell.angle_beta   90.00
_cell.angle_gamma   90.00
#
_symmetry.space_group_name_H-M   'P 1'
#
loop_
_entity.id
_entity.type
_entity.pdbx_description
1 polymer ?
#
loop_
_entity_poly.entity_id
_entity_poly.type
_entity_poly.pdbx_seq_one_letter_code
_entity_poly.pdbx_strand_id
1 'polypeptide(L)'
;MTTIEYLALPGYKRVFYKFIAFFAAIPHWFGVFFTKKIPNFFVRIYRKIAGLLVGIYNIFVDGDWKTRLSYLIMGFGQITRKSYLRGFLVLIYEIFFIYYIVSIGAPSLAKLGTFGYVAQATYTHPVLGIEVSSFNDDSFLILLNSIIAIILMVVYFVLWCSQISDSANLQNLNAIGKKVTDRDTIRDLTGKNYHKVLLAFPTFGLVMFTIIPLVFSIIVAFTNYSSDYQSPKELFDWVGMYNFKKLFGMTGGGFEFTYVFGQILLWTLIWAFFATFTNYFLGMIVALIINKKGIRLKKLWRTVLITTIAVPQFISLLFLSKFLSTDSGAFNFILRQLGLISENIKFLEDGLIAKITIIVVNMWIGIPYTMLMCSGLLMNIPQDLYESARIDGASPIKMYMKITLPYMLFVTGPYLISTFVGNINNFNVIYLLSGGNPMFTNVNGVLIKTNIYGAGETDLLITWLYKIAMTQVSKDYGVASVIGIFVFIIVAGFSLIFYSRSNAVKNEGDFQ
;
A
#
# COMPACT_ATOMS: atom_id res chain seq x y z
N MET A 1 6.13 34.36 12.41
CA MET A 1 6.63 34.39 13.80
C MET A 1 8.15 34.34 13.74
N THR A 2 8.81 35.34 14.31
CA THR A 2 10.27 35.36 14.38
C THR A 2 10.78 34.31 15.36
N THR A 3 12.04 33.87 15.24
CA THR A 3 12.62 32.85 16.13
C THR A 3 12.56 33.27 17.60
N ILE A 4 12.66 34.58 17.86
CA ILE A 4 12.59 35.18 19.20
C ILE A 4 11.16 35.11 19.75
N GLU A 5 10.14 35.47 18.98
CA GLU A 5 8.73 35.31 19.36
C GLU A 5 8.36 33.86 19.64
N TYR A 6 8.90 32.91 18.86
CA TYR A 6 8.68 31.48 19.09
C TYR A 6 9.29 31.02 20.42
N LEU A 7 10.52 31.45 20.73
CA LEU A 7 11.21 31.08 21.97
C LEU A 7 10.55 31.70 23.21
N ALA A 8 9.94 32.88 23.07
CA ALA A 8 9.17 33.55 24.11
C ALA A 8 7.84 32.85 24.45
N LEU A 9 7.32 31.99 23.57
CA LEU A 9 6.09 31.25 23.85
C LEU A 9 6.27 30.27 25.02
N PRO A 10 5.23 30.07 25.85
CA PRO A 10 5.17 28.95 26.79
C PRO A 10 5.41 27.61 26.08
N GLY A 11 6.07 26.66 26.76
CA GLY A 11 6.47 25.38 26.16
C GLY A 11 5.34 24.60 25.47
N TYR A 12 4.12 24.64 26.03
CA TYR A 12 2.96 24.00 25.43
C TYR A 12 2.49 24.70 24.14
N LYS A 13 2.51 26.04 24.09
CA LYS A 13 2.20 26.80 22.88
C LYS A 13 3.24 26.59 21.80
N ARG A 14 4.51 26.37 22.15
CA ARG A 14 5.57 25.99 21.19
C ARG A 14 5.34 24.63 20.56
N VAL A 15 4.89 23.65 21.34
CA VAL A 15 4.54 22.31 20.84
C VAL A 15 3.31 22.42 19.95
N PHE A 16 2.28 23.13 20.38
CA PHE A 16 1.07 23.35 19.59
C PHE A 16 1.34 24.12 18.29
N TYR A 17 2.20 25.14 18.33
CA TYR A 17 2.67 25.86 17.15
C TYR A 17 3.43 24.94 16.20
N LYS A 18 4.37 24.12 16.69
CA LYS A 18 5.07 23.13 15.87
C LYS A 18 4.11 22.10 15.27
N PHE A 19 3.10 21.67 16.02
CA PHE A 19 2.07 20.76 15.57
C PHE A 19 1.24 21.40 14.44
N ILE A 20 0.67 22.59 14.65
CA ILE A 20 -0.07 23.32 13.62
C ILE A 20 0.81 23.61 12.41
N ALA A 21 2.03 24.12 12.61
CA ALA A 21 2.95 24.43 11.52
C ALA A 21 3.34 23.18 10.72
N PHE A 22 3.47 22.03 11.38
CA PHE A 22 3.69 20.75 10.72
C PHE A 22 2.53 20.40 9.79
N PHE A 23 1.29 20.42 10.28
CA PHE A 23 0.11 20.12 9.47
C PHE A 23 -0.15 21.17 8.37
N ALA A 24 0.05 22.45 8.68
CA ALA A 24 -0.09 23.55 7.72
C ALA A 24 0.96 23.49 6.59
N ALA A 25 2.11 22.86 6.83
CA ALA A 25 3.14 22.70 5.84
C ALA A 25 2.92 21.48 4.92
N ILE A 26 1.98 20.58 5.24
CA ILE A 26 1.67 19.39 4.43
C ILE A 26 1.34 19.76 2.96
N PRO A 27 0.43 20.71 2.65
CA PRO A 27 0.11 21.08 1.27
C PRO A 27 1.34 21.56 0.49
N HIS A 28 2.19 22.38 1.11
CA HIS A 28 3.45 22.83 0.51
C HIS A 28 4.40 21.65 0.25
N TRP A 29 4.47 20.66 1.14
CA TRP A 29 5.30 19.47 0.94
C TRP A 29 4.82 18.61 -0.22
N PHE A 30 3.51 18.44 -0.37
CA PHE A 30 2.92 17.82 -1.54
C PHE A 30 3.26 18.61 -2.81
N GLY A 31 3.12 19.94 -2.80
CA GLY A 31 3.50 20.79 -3.92
C GLY A 31 4.96 20.62 -4.35
N VAL A 32 5.92 20.65 -3.41
CA VAL A 32 7.35 20.45 -3.70
C VAL A 32 7.63 19.04 -4.21
N PHE A 33 6.93 18.03 -3.67
CA PHE A 33 7.11 16.64 -4.09
C PHE A 33 6.73 16.46 -5.57
N PHE A 34 5.54 16.90 -5.96
CA PHE A 34 5.06 16.78 -7.34
C PHE A 34 5.85 17.65 -8.32
N THR A 35 6.28 18.85 -7.93
CA THR A 35 6.95 19.79 -8.84
C THR A 35 8.46 19.57 -8.98
N LYS A 36 9.15 19.07 -7.94
CA LYS A 36 10.62 18.95 -7.95
C LYS A 36 11.11 17.51 -7.85
N LYS A 37 10.58 16.72 -6.92
CA LYS A 37 11.12 15.37 -6.67
C LYS A 37 10.77 14.39 -7.80
N ILE A 38 9.54 14.41 -8.29
CA ILE A 38 9.09 13.52 -9.38
C ILE A 38 9.87 13.78 -10.67
N PRO A 39 9.98 15.02 -11.20
CA PRO A 39 10.77 15.26 -12.41
C PRO A 39 12.25 14.85 -12.25
N ASN A 40 12.87 15.17 -11.11
CA ASN A 40 14.25 14.78 -10.84
C ASN A 40 14.45 13.25 -10.82
N PHE A 41 13.45 12.49 -10.38
CA PHE A 41 13.48 11.03 -10.44
C PHE A 41 13.51 10.53 -11.89
N PHE A 42 12.64 11.05 -12.76
CA PHE A 42 12.65 10.72 -14.19
C PHE A 42 13.95 11.13 -14.89
N VAL A 43 14.51 12.30 -14.57
CA VAL A 43 15.82 12.72 -15.10
C VAL A 43 16.93 11.75 -14.71
N ARG A 44 16.93 11.23 -13.46
CA ARG A 44 17.91 10.22 -13.03
C ARG A 44 17.74 8.90 -13.76
N ILE A 45 16.51 8.46 -13.98
CA ILE A 45 16.22 7.25 -14.77
C ILE A 45 16.72 7.43 -16.19
N TYR A 46 16.38 8.54 -16.83
CA TYR A 46 16.81 8.85 -18.19
C TYR A 46 18.35 8.82 -18.31
N ARG A 47 19.08 9.48 -17.39
CA ARG A 47 20.55 9.46 -17.39
C ARG A 47 21.12 8.05 -17.22
N LYS A 48 20.50 7.21 -16.38
CA LYS A 48 20.91 5.81 -16.22
C LYS A 48 20.68 5.00 -17.49
N ILE A 49 19.51 5.13 -18.11
CA ILE A 49 19.17 4.43 -19.36
C ILE A 49 20.11 4.90 -20.48
N ALA A 50 20.33 6.20 -20.62
CA ALA A 50 21.27 6.77 -21.60
C ALA A 50 22.70 6.24 -21.37
N GLY A 51 23.15 6.20 -20.11
CA GLY A 51 24.46 5.63 -19.77
C GLY A 51 24.59 4.15 -20.11
N LEU A 52 23.53 3.35 -19.89
CA LEU A 52 23.49 1.94 -20.28
C LEU A 52 23.57 1.78 -21.81
N LEU A 53 22.80 2.57 -22.56
CA LEU A 53 22.80 2.54 -24.02
C LEU A 53 24.16 2.94 -24.61
N VAL A 54 24.80 3.99 -24.06
CA VAL A 54 26.16 4.40 -24.47
C VAL A 54 27.17 3.30 -24.14
N GLY A 55 27.07 2.68 -22.96
CA GLY A 55 27.94 1.55 -22.59
C GLY A 55 27.81 0.37 -23.55
N ILE A 56 26.58 0.01 -23.93
CA ILE A 56 26.29 -1.06 -24.89
C ILE A 56 26.77 -0.69 -26.29
N TYR A 57 26.66 0.58 -26.70
CA TYR A 57 27.20 1.03 -27.97
C TYR A 57 28.73 0.87 -28.01
N ASN A 58 29.43 1.31 -26.96
CA ASN A 58 30.89 1.16 -26.88
C ASN A 58 31.32 -0.31 -26.91
N ILE A 59 30.60 -1.21 -26.21
CA ILE A 59 30.84 -2.65 -26.25
C ILE A 59 30.65 -3.22 -27.66
N PHE A 60 29.72 -2.68 -28.46
CA PHE A 60 29.53 -3.15 -29.83
C PHE A 60 30.73 -2.79 -30.72
N VAL A 61 31.25 -1.58 -30.55
CA VAL A 61 32.42 -1.07 -31.28
C VAL A 61 33.68 -1.85 -30.90
N ASP A 62 33.97 -1.95 -29.59
CA ASP A 62 35.22 -2.52 -29.06
C ASP A 62 35.18 -4.05 -28.87
N GLY A 63 33.98 -4.63 -28.90
CA GLY A 63 33.76 -6.05 -28.66
C GLY A 63 34.27 -6.93 -29.80
N ASP A 64 34.75 -8.13 -29.44
CA ASP A 64 35.06 -9.16 -30.43
C ASP A 64 33.79 -9.69 -31.13
N TRP A 65 33.96 -10.51 -32.18
CA TRP A 65 32.81 -11.04 -32.92
C TRP A 65 31.87 -11.90 -32.07
N LYS A 66 32.36 -12.52 -30.99
CA LYS A 66 31.56 -13.35 -30.06
C LYS A 66 30.66 -12.47 -29.19
N THR A 67 31.20 -11.35 -28.71
CA THR A 67 30.43 -10.33 -27.99
C THR A 67 29.39 -9.69 -28.90
N ARG A 68 29.75 -9.37 -30.15
CA ARG A 68 28.80 -8.82 -31.15
C ARG A 68 27.66 -9.80 -31.47
N LEU A 69 27.94 -11.10 -31.62
CA LEU A 69 26.87 -12.08 -31.86
C LEU A 69 25.93 -12.23 -30.67
N SER A 70 26.39 -11.89 -29.45
CA SER A 70 25.55 -11.89 -28.25
C SER A 70 24.43 -10.83 -28.29
N TYR A 71 24.47 -9.87 -29.22
CA TYR A 71 23.38 -8.90 -29.42
C TYR A 71 22.17 -9.55 -30.09
N LEU A 72 22.39 -10.56 -30.93
CA LEU A 72 21.36 -11.28 -31.68
C LEU A 72 20.91 -12.56 -30.98
N ILE A 73 21.84 -13.27 -30.35
CA ILE A 73 21.57 -14.51 -29.63
C ILE A 73 22.09 -14.35 -28.20
N MET A 74 21.18 -14.12 -27.27
CA MET A 74 21.55 -13.94 -25.87
C MET A 74 22.21 -15.22 -25.32
N GLY A 75 23.26 -15.06 -24.52
CA GLY A 75 23.99 -16.20 -23.98
C GLY A 75 25.15 -16.73 -24.84
N PHE A 76 25.22 -16.36 -26.13
CA PHE A 76 26.25 -16.87 -27.05
C PHE A 76 27.68 -16.53 -26.60
N GLY A 77 27.92 -15.28 -26.18
CA GLY A 77 29.24 -14.83 -25.74
C GLY A 77 29.70 -15.45 -24.42
N GLN A 78 28.76 -15.88 -23.57
CA GLN A 78 29.04 -16.61 -22.34
C GLN A 78 29.37 -18.08 -22.63
N ILE A 79 28.58 -18.73 -23.50
CA ILE A 79 28.80 -20.11 -23.95
C ILE A 79 30.17 -20.27 -24.60
N THR A 80 30.51 -19.38 -25.54
CA THR A 80 31.81 -19.42 -26.25
C THR A 80 33.00 -19.12 -25.34
N ARG A 81 32.78 -18.58 -24.14
CA ARG A 81 33.78 -18.28 -23.11
C ARG A 81 33.76 -19.28 -21.95
N LYS A 82 33.12 -20.44 -22.13
CA LYS A 82 33.06 -21.57 -21.17
C LYS A 82 32.26 -21.29 -19.88
N SER A 83 31.39 -20.28 -19.90
CA SER A 83 30.36 -20.13 -18.86
C SER A 83 29.02 -20.61 -19.41
N TYR A 84 28.86 -21.94 -19.43
CA TYR A 84 27.74 -22.61 -20.07
C TYR A 84 26.45 -22.35 -19.29
N LEU A 85 26.47 -22.45 -17.95
CA LEU A 85 25.28 -22.27 -17.13
C LEU A 85 24.62 -20.91 -17.35
N ARG A 86 25.40 -19.82 -17.29
CA ARG A 86 24.89 -18.47 -17.52
C ARG A 86 24.35 -18.30 -18.93
N GLY A 87 25.11 -18.77 -19.91
CA GLY A 87 24.75 -18.65 -21.31
C GLY A 87 23.46 -19.39 -21.65
N PHE A 88 23.30 -20.64 -21.20
CA PHE A 88 22.09 -21.41 -21.42
C PHE A 88 20.87 -20.83 -20.71
N LEU A 89 20.99 -20.34 -19.48
CA LEU A 89 19.85 -19.73 -18.77
C LEU A 89 19.31 -18.51 -19.50
N VAL A 90 20.20 -17.64 -19.99
CA VAL A 90 19.82 -16.44 -20.72
C VAL A 90 19.25 -16.79 -22.11
N LEU A 91 19.81 -17.80 -22.78
CA LEU A 91 19.29 -18.30 -24.06
C LEU A 91 17.89 -18.92 -23.91
N ILE A 92 17.66 -19.74 -22.88
CA ILE A 92 16.34 -20.30 -22.57
C ILE A 92 15.33 -19.19 -22.32
N TYR A 93 15.73 -18.13 -21.60
CA TYR A 93 14.88 -16.98 -21.37
C TYR A 93 14.52 -16.23 -22.67
N GLU A 94 15.47 -16.05 -23.59
CA GLU A 94 15.22 -15.47 -24.90
C GLU A 94 14.21 -16.29 -25.71
N ILE A 95 14.37 -17.63 -25.75
CA ILE A 95 13.43 -18.52 -26.43
C ILE A 95 12.03 -18.41 -25.82
N PHE A 96 11.93 -18.46 -24.48
CA PHE A 96 10.65 -18.30 -23.78
C PHE A 96 10.01 -16.95 -24.06
N PHE A 97 10.80 -15.87 -24.03
CA PHE A 97 10.33 -14.51 -24.30
C PHE A 97 9.78 -14.39 -25.73
N ILE A 98 10.53 -14.85 -26.73
CA ILE A 98 10.09 -14.84 -28.13
C ILE A 98 8.81 -15.67 -28.29
N TYR A 99 8.77 -16.88 -27.73
CA TYR A 99 7.59 -17.72 -27.77
C TYR A 99 6.37 -17.02 -27.17
N TYR A 100 6.50 -16.43 -25.97
CA TYR A 100 5.41 -15.71 -25.31
C TYR A 100 4.94 -14.49 -26.12
N ILE A 101 5.87 -13.67 -26.61
CA ILE A 101 5.54 -12.48 -27.39
C ILE A 101 4.84 -12.87 -28.70
N VAL A 102 5.31 -13.88 -29.42
CA VAL A 102 4.68 -14.29 -30.69
C VAL A 102 3.33 -14.94 -30.46
N SER A 103 3.19 -15.78 -29.43
CA SER A 103 1.95 -16.55 -29.19
C SER A 103 0.84 -15.73 -28.54
N ILE A 104 1.17 -14.88 -27.55
CA ILE A 104 0.20 -14.23 -26.67
C ILE A 104 0.40 -12.71 -26.65
N GLY A 105 1.65 -12.26 -26.47
CA GLY A 105 1.96 -10.86 -26.19
C GLY A 105 1.64 -9.90 -27.33
N ALA A 106 2.21 -10.12 -28.52
CA ALA A 106 2.02 -9.28 -29.69
C ALA A 106 0.56 -9.27 -30.20
N PRO A 107 -0.16 -10.41 -30.28
CA PRO A 107 -1.58 -10.39 -30.59
C PRO A 107 -2.42 -9.58 -29.58
N SER A 108 -2.12 -9.69 -28.29
CA SER A 108 -2.83 -8.93 -27.24
C SER A 108 -2.51 -7.44 -27.33
N LEU A 109 -1.24 -7.07 -27.53
CA LEU A 109 -0.80 -5.68 -27.69
C LEU A 109 -1.43 -5.01 -28.91
N ALA A 110 -1.58 -5.74 -30.02
CA ALA A 110 -2.23 -5.22 -31.22
C ALA A 110 -3.71 -4.89 -30.97
N LYS A 111 -4.39 -5.67 -30.11
CA LYS A 111 -5.80 -5.47 -29.74
C LYS A 111 -6.01 -4.51 -28.57
N LEU A 112 -4.95 -4.02 -27.92
CA LEU A 112 -5.06 -3.16 -26.73
C LEU A 112 -5.83 -1.86 -27.00
N GLY A 113 -5.83 -1.36 -28.25
CA GLY A 113 -6.56 -0.16 -28.64
C GLY A 113 -8.08 -0.30 -28.67
N THR A 114 -8.61 -1.49 -28.92
CA THR A 114 -10.06 -1.75 -29.05
C THR A 114 -10.58 -2.80 -28.07
N PHE A 115 -9.68 -3.44 -27.31
CA PHE A 115 -9.97 -4.54 -26.40
C PHE A 115 -10.70 -5.74 -27.02
N GLY A 116 -10.55 -5.94 -28.34
CA GLY A 116 -11.20 -6.99 -29.12
C GLY A 116 -12.14 -6.42 -30.19
N TYR A 117 -12.78 -7.32 -30.93
CA TYR A 117 -13.77 -6.98 -31.96
C TYR A 117 -15.08 -7.73 -31.79
N VAL A 118 -15.04 -9.00 -31.35
CA VAL A 118 -16.23 -9.85 -31.17
C VAL A 118 -16.14 -10.60 -29.84
N ALA A 119 -17.06 -10.32 -28.92
CA ALA A 119 -17.11 -10.99 -27.61
C ALA A 119 -17.56 -12.46 -27.75
N GLN A 120 -18.71 -12.65 -28.40
CA GLN A 120 -19.39 -13.93 -28.52
C GLN A 120 -19.83 -14.13 -29.97
N ALA A 121 -19.57 -15.32 -30.50
CA ALA A 121 -20.11 -15.77 -31.78
C ALA A 121 -20.94 -17.04 -31.54
N THR A 122 -22.16 -17.05 -32.06
CA THR A 122 -23.03 -18.22 -32.00
C THR A 122 -22.81 -19.06 -33.25
N TYR A 123 -22.58 -20.36 -33.09
CA TYR A 123 -22.51 -21.32 -34.19
C TYR A 123 -23.39 -22.53 -33.88
N THR A 124 -24.02 -23.09 -34.90
CA THR A 124 -24.84 -24.29 -34.76
C THR A 124 -23.92 -25.51 -34.66
N HIS A 125 -24.01 -26.26 -33.56
CA HIS A 125 -23.18 -27.45 -33.37
C HIS A 125 -23.55 -28.51 -34.43
N PRO A 126 -22.61 -28.94 -35.30
CA PRO A 126 -22.93 -29.71 -36.51
C PRO A 126 -23.55 -31.08 -36.21
N VAL A 127 -23.34 -31.63 -35.01
CA VAL A 127 -23.89 -32.94 -34.59
C VAL A 127 -25.20 -32.81 -33.80
N LEU A 128 -25.40 -31.71 -33.07
CA LEU A 128 -26.49 -31.58 -32.11
C LEU A 128 -27.62 -30.67 -32.62
N GLY A 129 -27.37 -29.85 -33.65
CA GLY A 129 -28.34 -28.87 -34.16
C GLY A 129 -28.67 -27.74 -33.17
N ILE A 130 -27.97 -27.68 -32.04
CA ILE A 130 -28.14 -26.68 -30.99
C ILE A 130 -27.17 -25.52 -31.24
N GLU A 131 -27.64 -24.29 -31.07
CA GLU A 131 -26.79 -23.10 -31.08
C GLU A 131 -25.88 -23.08 -29.85
N VAL A 132 -24.57 -23.14 -30.08
CA VAL A 132 -23.55 -23.04 -29.04
C VAL A 132 -22.81 -21.72 -29.25
N SER A 133 -22.60 -21.00 -28.15
CA SER A 133 -21.88 -19.74 -28.16
C SER A 133 -20.41 -19.97 -27.81
N SER A 134 -19.49 -19.61 -28.72
CA SER A 134 -18.06 -19.51 -28.42
C SER A 134 -17.70 -18.08 -28.06
N PHE A 135 -16.89 -17.94 -27.01
CA PHE A 135 -16.21 -16.69 -26.67
C PHE A 135 -14.97 -16.54 -27.54
N ASN A 136 -14.85 -15.43 -28.26
CA ASN A 136 -13.75 -15.17 -29.18
C ASN A 136 -12.69 -14.28 -28.52
N ASP A 137 -13.00 -13.00 -28.34
CA ASP A 137 -12.11 -12.05 -27.66
C ASP A 137 -12.49 -11.89 -26.19
N ASP A 138 -11.49 -11.72 -25.33
CA ASP A 138 -11.66 -11.42 -23.92
C ASP A 138 -10.85 -10.17 -23.58
N SER A 139 -11.54 -9.04 -23.39
CA SER A 139 -10.92 -7.76 -23.06
C SER A 139 -10.07 -7.81 -21.80
N PHE A 140 -10.48 -8.59 -20.79
CA PHE A 140 -9.76 -8.75 -19.54
C PHE A 140 -8.41 -9.45 -19.79
N LEU A 141 -8.43 -10.57 -20.53
CA LEU A 141 -7.22 -11.30 -20.89
C LEU A 141 -6.32 -10.49 -21.82
N ILE A 142 -6.89 -9.76 -22.80
CA ILE A 142 -6.12 -8.87 -23.68
C ILE A 142 -5.37 -7.83 -22.86
N LEU A 143 -6.04 -7.17 -21.92
CA LEU A 143 -5.41 -6.18 -21.04
C LEU A 143 -4.33 -6.80 -20.16
N LEU A 144 -4.64 -7.91 -19.47
CA LEU A 144 -3.71 -8.60 -18.58
C LEU A 144 -2.45 -9.06 -19.32
N ASN A 145 -2.63 -9.73 -20.46
CA ASN A 145 -1.52 -10.23 -21.29
C ASN A 145 -0.70 -9.10 -21.89
N SER A 146 -1.32 -7.97 -22.24
CA SER A 146 -0.59 -6.78 -22.72
C SER A 146 0.30 -6.19 -21.62
N ILE A 147 -0.18 -6.11 -20.39
CA ILE A 147 0.61 -5.63 -19.25
C ILE A 147 1.79 -6.58 -18.98
N ILE A 148 1.53 -7.88 -18.96
CA ILE A 148 2.58 -8.90 -18.80
C ILE A 148 3.61 -8.78 -19.92
N ALA A 149 3.18 -8.63 -21.18
CA ALA A 149 4.06 -8.46 -22.32
C ALA A 149 4.94 -7.21 -22.18
N ILE A 150 4.41 -6.06 -21.76
CA ILE A 150 5.18 -4.84 -21.53
C ILE A 150 6.23 -5.03 -20.44
N ILE A 151 5.85 -5.64 -19.31
CA ILE A 151 6.79 -5.91 -18.22
C ILE A 151 7.88 -6.88 -18.68
N LEU A 152 7.51 -7.95 -19.38
CA LEU A 152 8.48 -8.90 -19.94
C LEU A 152 9.40 -8.25 -20.97
N MET A 153 8.93 -7.31 -21.79
CA MET A 153 9.77 -6.53 -22.71
C MET A 153 10.79 -5.67 -21.95
N VAL A 154 10.38 -5.03 -20.85
CA VAL A 154 11.30 -4.25 -20.01
C VAL A 154 12.33 -5.14 -19.33
N VAL A 155 11.91 -6.28 -18.76
CA VAL A 155 12.82 -7.26 -18.14
C VAL A 155 13.78 -7.84 -19.18
N TYR A 156 13.28 -8.18 -20.36
CA TYR A 156 14.08 -8.64 -21.49
C TYR A 156 15.14 -7.61 -21.87
N PHE A 157 14.77 -6.34 -22.02
CA PHE A 157 15.71 -5.28 -22.32
C PHE A 157 16.79 -5.14 -21.24
N VAL A 158 16.44 -5.20 -19.96
CA VAL A 158 17.42 -5.14 -18.86
C VAL A 158 18.36 -6.35 -18.86
N LEU A 159 17.83 -7.56 -19.05
CA LEU A 159 18.63 -8.79 -19.12
C LEU A 159 19.52 -8.82 -20.37
N TRP A 160 19.03 -8.33 -21.50
CA TRP A 160 19.78 -8.16 -22.75
C TRP A 160 20.96 -7.18 -22.56
N CYS A 161 20.72 -6.02 -21.94
CA CYS A 161 21.80 -5.08 -21.57
C CYS A 161 22.83 -5.72 -20.64
N SER A 162 22.34 -6.43 -19.60
CA SER A 162 23.16 -7.06 -18.57
C SER A 162 24.05 -8.18 -19.14
N GLN A 163 23.51 -9.04 -20.00
CA GLN A 163 24.26 -10.15 -20.57
C GLN A 163 25.34 -9.67 -21.55
N ILE A 164 25.09 -8.62 -22.34
CA ILE A 164 26.11 -7.99 -23.21
C ILE A 164 27.28 -7.49 -22.35
N SER A 165 26.96 -6.81 -21.26
CA SER A 165 27.97 -6.31 -20.31
C SER A 165 28.76 -7.45 -19.66
N ASP A 166 28.10 -8.56 -19.29
CA ASP A 166 28.76 -9.75 -18.76
C ASP A 166 29.69 -10.41 -19.80
N SER A 167 29.25 -10.49 -21.06
CA SER A 167 30.04 -11.02 -22.19
C SER A 167 31.32 -10.21 -22.42
N ALA A 168 31.22 -8.87 -22.38
CA ALA A 168 32.38 -7.97 -22.48
C ALA A 168 33.32 -8.09 -21.27
N ASN A 169 32.78 -8.24 -20.06
CA ASN A 169 33.61 -8.49 -18.88
C ASN A 169 34.37 -9.82 -18.99
N LEU A 170 33.73 -10.88 -19.48
CA LEU A 170 34.40 -12.16 -19.74
C LEU A 170 35.46 -12.07 -20.85
N GLN A 171 35.27 -11.21 -21.84
CA GLN A 171 36.29 -10.90 -22.85
C GLN A 171 37.55 -10.31 -22.19
N ASN A 172 37.38 -9.27 -21.37
CA ASN A 172 38.47 -8.60 -20.68
C ASN A 172 39.19 -9.53 -19.68
N LEU A 173 38.43 -10.37 -18.96
CA LEU A 173 39.00 -11.36 -18.04
C LEU A 173 39.81 -12.44 -18.76
N ASN A 174 39.34 -12.91 -19.92
CA ASN A 174 40.11 -13.85 -20.74
C ASN A 174 41.37 -13.21 -21.33
N ALA A 175 41.34 -11.92 -21.65
CA ALA A 175 42.52 -11.18 -22.15
C ALA A 175 43.65 -11.11 -21.11
N ILE A 176 43.32 -11.02 -19.82
CA ILE A 176 44.28 -11.09 -18.70
C ILE A 176 44.57 -12.54 -18.24
N GLY A 177 44.17 -13.55 -19.02
CA GLY A 177 44.41 -14.97 -18.73
C GLY A 177 43.52 -15.60 -17.65
N LYS A 178 42.54 -14.85 -17.10
CA LYS A 178 41.64 -15.32 -16.05
C LYS A 178 40.36 -15.92 -16.65
N LYS A 179 40.26 -17.25 -16.64
CA LYS A 179 39.05 -17.97 -17.08
C LYS A 179 38.07 -18.11 -15.92
N VAL A 180 36.84 -17.62 -16.09
CA VAL A 180 35.75 -17.79 -15.11
C VAL A 180 34.99 -19.07 -15.44
N THR A 181 34.87 -19.99 -14.48
CA THR A 181 34.12 -21.25 -14.64
C THR A 181 32.73 -21.14 -14.01
N ASP A 182 31.79 -21.98 -14.42
CA ASP A 182 30.44 -22.04 -13.83
C ASP A 182 30.46 -22.37 -12.33
N ARG A 183 31.43 -23.17 -11.86
CA ARG A 183 31.64 -23.42 -10.43
C ARG A 183 31.98 -22.15 -9.65
N ASP A 184 32.80 -21.27 -10.24
CA ASP A 184 33.14 -19.99 -9.63
C ASP A 184 31.94 -19.05 -9.58
N THR A 185 31.09 -19.10 -10.62
CA THR A 185 29.82 -18.36 -10.65
C THR A 185 28.88 -18.81 -9.54
N ILE A 186 28.67 -20.12 -9.41
CA ILE A 186 27.80 -20.66 -8.36
C ILE A 186 28.34 -20.26 -6.99
N ARG A 187 29.65 -20.41 -6.77
CA ARG A 187 30.30 -19.99 -5.51
C ARG A 187 30.15 -18.50 -5.23
N ASP A 188 30.23 -17.65 -6.25
CA ASP A 188 30.04 -16.21 -6.09
C ASP A 188 28.57 -15.86 -5.78
N LEU A 189 27.62 -16.50 -6.45
CA LEU A 189 26.19 -16.35 -6.22
C LEU A 189 25.75 -16.89 -4.85
N THR A 190 26.34 -17.97 -4.34
CA THR A 190 26.03 -18.50 -3.00
C THR A 190 26.84 -17.85 -1.90
N GLY A 191 27.95 -17.19 -2.24
CA GLY A 191 28.82 -16.48 -1.30
C GLY A 191 28.54 -14.98 -1.28
N LYS A 192 29.26 -14.21 -2.11
CA LYS A 192 29.24 -12.74 -2.08
C LYS A 192 27.89 -12.16 -2.53
N ASN A 193 27.26 -12.79 -3.52
CA ASN A 193 26.05 -12.31 -4.18
C ASN A 193 24.79 -13.08 -3.76
N TYR A 194 24.81 -13.77 -2.62
CA TYR A 194 23.66 -14.56 -2.13
C TYR A 194 22.38 -13.75 -1.99
N HIS A 195 22.50 -12.47 -1.62
CA HIS A 195 21.38 -11.54 -1.52
C HIS A 195 20.60 -11.42 -2.84
N LYS A 196 21.26 -11.54 -4.01
CA LYS A 196 20.57 -11.47 -5.31
C LYS A 196 19.69 -12.69 -5.56
N VAL A 197 20.19 -13.88 -5.25
CA VAL A 197 19.44 -15.13 -5.38
C VAL A 197 18.29 -15.17 -4.37
N LEU A 198 18.57 -14.79 -3.13
CA LEU A 198 17.59 -14.74 -2.05
C LEU A 198 16.44 -13.76 -2.36
N LEU A 199 16.76 -12.59 -2.92
CA LEU A 199 15.76 -11.58 -3.27
C LEU A 199 15.04 -11.83 -4.60
N ALA A 200 15.58 -12.68 -5.49
CA ALA A 200 14.98 -12.93 -6.80
C ALA A 200 13.55 -13.47 -6.69
N PHE A 201 13.32 -14.48 -5.83
CA PHE A 201 11.99 -15.08 -5.67
C PHE A 201 10.97 -14.13 -5.02
N PRO A 202 11.26 -13.45 -3.90
CA PRO A 202 10.38 -12.42 -3.35
C PRO A 202 10.10 -11.27 -4.33
N THR A 203 11.11 -10.83 -5.10
CA THR A 203 10.93 -9.75 -6.09
C THR A 203 10.01 -10.20 -7.22
N PHE A 204 10.15 -11.44 -7.69
CA PHE A 204 9.24 -12.03 -8.67
C PHE A 204 7.80 -12.06 -8.14
N GLY A 205 7.60 -12.55 -6.90
CA GLY A 205 6.28 -12.56 -6.26
C GLY A 205 5.68 -11.15 -6.13
N LEU A 206 6.49 -10.16 -5.76
CA LEU A 206 6.05 -8.76 -5.68
C LEU A 206 5.64 -8.22 -7.06
N VAL A 207 6.40 -8.49 -8.12
CA VAL A 207 6.04 -8.08 -9.48
C VAL A 207 4.72 -8.73 -9.90
N MET A 208 4.62 -10.05 -9.72
CA MET A 208 3.48 -10.85 -10.18
C MET A 208 2.19 -10.52 -9.43
N PHE A 209 2.24 -10.44 -8.10
CA PHE A 209 1.05 -10.34 -7.26
C PHE A 209 0.76 -8.93 -6.75
N THR A 210 1.67 -7.96 -6.95
CA THR A 210 1.46 -6.57 -6.50
C THR A 210 1.55 -5.59 -7.65
N ILE A 211 2.62 -5.60 -8.45
CA ILE A 211 2.80 -4.61 -9.51
C ILE A 211 1.83 -4.85 -10.67
N ILE A 212 1.68 -6.10 -11.14
CA ILE A 212 0.78 -6.39 -12.27
C ILE A 212 -0.68 -6.03 -11.94
N PRO A 213 -1.28 -6.49 -10.82
CA PRO A 213 -2.65 -6.10 -10.47
C PRO A 213 -2.83 -4.60 -10.25
N LEU A 214 -1.81 -3.92 -9.71
CA LEU A 214 -1.83 -2.47 -9.54
C LEU A 214 -1.90 -1.75 -10.89
N VAL A 215 -1.03 -2.10 -11.84
CA VAL A 215 -1.06 -1.51 -13.20
C VAL A 215 -2.37 -1.82 -13.91
N PHE A 216 -2.86 -3.05 -13.75
CA PHE A 216 -4.15 -3.47 -14.30
C PHE A 216 -5.29 -2.59 -13.77
N SER A 217 -5.39 -2.44 -12.44
CA SER A 217 -6.40 -1.57 -11.83
C SER A 217 -6.26 -0.12 -12.30
N ILE A 218 -5.05 0.41 -12.41
CA ILE A 218 -4.84 1.77 -12.94
C ILE A 218 -5.41 1.91 -14.35
N ILE A 219 -5.20 0.93 -15.23
CA ILE A 219 -5.71 0.98 -16.61
C ILE A 219 -7.23 0.82 -16.65
N VAL A 220 -7.80 -0.07 -15.83
CA VAL A 220 -9.26 -0.26 -15.71
C VAL A 220 -9.97 1.04 -15.31
N ALA A 221 -9.31 1.95 -14.57
CA ALA A 221 -9.88 3.25 -14.26
C ALA A 221 -10.24 4.09 -15.51
N PHE A 222 -9.67 3.78 -16.68
CA PHE A 222 -9.92 4.46 -17.96
C PHE A 222 -10.84 3.67 -18.90
N THR A 223 -11.45 2.58 -18.43
CA THR A 223 -12.38 1.75 -19.22
C THR A 223 -13.80 1.76 -18.63
N ASN A 224 -14.79 1.28 -19.38
CA ASN A 224 -16.17 1.08 -18.88
C ASN A 224 -16.36 -0.26 -18.15
N TYR A 225 -15.28 -0.90 -17.67
CA TYR A 225 -15.37 -2.23 -17.08
C TYR A 225 -16.29 -2.24 -15.85
N SER A 226 -17.42 -2.93 -15.98
CA SER A 226 -18.50 -3.01 -15.00
C SER A 226 -19.21 -4.36 -15.11
N SER A 227 -20.26 -4.58 -14.31
CA SER A 227 -21.17 -5.73 -14.44
C SER A 227 -21.82 -5.82 -15.83
N ASP A 228 -22.02 -4.68 -16.49
CA ASP A 228 -22.71 -4.60 -17.77
C ASP A 228 -21.76 -4.91 -18.94
N TYR A 229 -20.46 -4.67 -18.75
CA TYR A 229 -19.39 -4.94 -19.71
C TYR A 229 -18.42 -6.00 -19.18
N GLN A 230 -18.96 -7.11 -18.68
CA GLN A 230 -18.16 -8.16 -18.07
C GLN A 230 -17.67 -9.18 -19.11
N SER A 231 -16.35 -9.21 -19.32
CA SER A 231 -15.71 -10.22 -20.17
C SER A 231 -15.82 -11.64 -19.56
N PRO A 232 -15.91 -12.69 -20.40
CA PRO A 232 -15.83 -12.67 -21.88
C PRO A 232 -17.18 -12.41 -22.58
N LYS A 233 -18.28 -12.28 -21.82
CA LYS A 233 -19.62 -12.12 -22.40
C LYS A 233 -19.76 -10.81 -23.19
N GLU A 234 -19.22 -9.74 -22.62
CA GLU A 234 -19.16 -8.42 -23.24
C GLU A 234 -17.72 -7.91 -23.25
N LEU A 235 -17.38 -7.09 -24.25
CA LEU A 235 -16.11 -6.39 -24.29
C LEU A 235 -16.24 -5.05 -23.57
N PHE A 236 -15.23 -4.69 -22.78
CA PHE A 236 -15.12 -3.34 -22.25
C PHE A 236 -14.23 -2.51 -23.17
N ASP A 237 -14.48 -1.21 -23.25
CA ASP A 237 -13.76 -0.26 -24.10
C ASP A 237 -13.22 0.92 -23.28
N TRP A 238 -12.34 1.70 -23.90
CA TRP A 238 -11.79 2.93 -23.37
C TRP A 238 -12.88 4.01 -23.25
N VAL A 239 -12.97 4.59 -22.06
CA VAL A 239 -13.81 5.77 -21.80
C VAL A 239 -12.99 7.01 -21.46
N GLY A 240 -11.65 6.89 -21.53
CA GLY A 240 -10.71 7.93 -21.18
C GLY A 240 -10.93 8.41 -19.74
N MET A 241 -11.15 9.71 -19.56
CA MET A 241 -11.30 10.34 -18.24
C MET A 241 -12.72 10.30 -17.68
N TYR A 242 -13.65 9.54 -18.26
CA TYR A 242 -15.06 9.53 -17.84
C TYR A 242 -15.23 9.19 -16.36
N ASN A 243 -14.60 8.11 -15.88
CA ASN A 243 -14.71 7.69 -14.47
C ASN A 243 -14.14 8.74 -13.50
N PHE A 244 -13.07 9.44 -13.90
CA PHE A 244 -12.51 10.57 -13.14
C PHE A 244 -13.49 11.75 -13.11
N LYS A 245 -14.07 12.12 -14.26
CA LYS A 245 -15.07 13.19 -14.36
C LYS A 245 -16.31 12.89 -13.50
N LYS A 246 -16.72 11.62 -13.44
CA LYS A 246 -17.81 11.14 -12.58
C LYS A 246 -17.49 11.35 -11.10
N LEU A 247 -16.26 11.08 -10.68
CA LEU A 247 -15.81 11.34 -9.30
C LEU A 247 -15.80 12.82 -8.93
N PHE A 248 -15.37 13.68 -9.86
CA PHE A 248 -15.32 15.14 -9.66
C PHE A 248 -16.63 15.86 -9.96
N GLY A 249 -17.70 15.08 -10.17
CA GLY A 249 -19.04 15.60 -10.32
C GLY A 249 -19.28 16.38 -11.61
N MET A 250 -18.44 16.16 -12.62
CA MET A 250 -18.51 16.80 -13.94
C MET A 250 -19.49 16.06 -14.89
N THR A 251 -20.24 15.09 -14.37
CA THR A 251 -21.32 14.35 -15.05
C THR A 251 -22.65 14.58 -14.32
N GLY A 252 -23.80 14.37 -14.97
CA GLY A 252 -25.13 14.57 -14.34
C GLY A 252 -25.28 13.81 -13.02
N GLY A 253 -25.75 14.48 -11.96
CA GLY A 253 -25.84 13.93 -10.59
C GLY A 253 -24.53 13.93 -9.78
N GLY A 254 -23.46 14.48 -10.35
CA GLY A 254 -22.10 14.35 -9.85
C GLY A 254 -21.74 15.06 -8.53
N PHE A 255 -22.52 16.06 -8.12
CA PHE A 255 -22.29 16.78 -6.86
C PHE A 255 -22.39 15.84 -5.64
N GLU A 256 -23.40 14.95 -5.61
CA GLU A 256 -23.59 13.99 -4.51
C GLU A 256 -22.38 13.05 -4.40
N PHE A 257 -21.90 12.53 -5.54
CA PHE A 257 -20.74 11.64 -5.56
C PHE A 257 -19.48 12.33 -5.03
N THR A 258 -19.16 13.53 -5.53
CA THR A 258 -17.97 14.29 -5.12
C THR A 258 -18.02 14.61 -3.64
N TYR A 259 -19.20 14.98 -3.16
CA TYR A 259 -19.43 15.31 -1.76
C TYR A 259 -19.23 14.07 -0.86
N VAL A 260 -19.83 12.94 -1.21
CA VAL A 260 -19.66 11.66 -0.48
C VAL A 260 -18.21 11.20 -0.49
N PHE A 261 -17.52 11.28 -1.63
CA PHE A 261 -16.07 10.99 -1.72
C PHE A 261 -15.28 11.87 -0.74
N GLY A 262 -15.57 13.17 -0.69
CA GLY A 262 -14.92 14.10 0.23
C GLY A 262 -15.15 13.76 1.70
N GLN A 263 -16.37 13.32 2.06
CA GLN A 263 -16.71 12.90 3.42
C GLN A 263 -16.00 11.60 3.82
N ILE A 264 -15.98 10.61 2.94
CA ILE A 264 -15.27 9.34 3.17
C ILE A 264 -13.76 9.59 3.26
N LEU A 265 -13.20 10.44 2.40
CA LEU A 265 -11.79 10.85 2.46
C LEU A 265 -11.47 11.52 3.80
N LEU A 266 -12.28 12.49 4.21
CA LEU A 266 -12.10 13.19 5.48
C LEU A 266 -12.17 12.22 6.67
N TRP A 267 -13.19 11.35 6.69
CA TRP A 267 -13.31 10.32 7.71
C TRP A 267 -12.13 9.36 7.69
N THR A 268 -11.64 8.95 6.52
CA THR A 268 -10.46 8.07 6.40
C THR A 268 -9.23 8.68 7.07
N LEU A 269 -9.02 9.99 6.90
CA LEU A 269 -7.90 10.71 7.53
C LEU A 269 -8.12 10.91 9.04
N ILE A 270 -9.34 11.25 9.47
CA ILE A 270 -9.71 11.37 10.89
C ILE A 270 -9.52 10.02 11.59
N TRP A 271 -10.03 8.96 11.00
CA TRP A 271 -9.86 7.58 11.44
C TRP A 271 -8.38 7.22 11.57
N ALA A 272 -7.58 7.40 10.51
CA ALA A 272 -6.16 7.06 10.53
C ALA A 272 -5.41 7.82 11.63
N PHE A 273 -5.76 9.09 11.85
CA PHE A 273 -5.23 9.89 12.94
C PHE A 273 -5.64 9.32 14.30
N PHE A 274 -6.93 9.21 14.60
CA PHE A 274 -7.38 8.74 15.92
C PHE A 274 -6.94 7.32 16.19
N ALA A 275 -7.12 6.39 15.25
CA ALA A 275 -6.70 5.00 15.38
C ALA A 275 -5.20 4.85 15.68
N THR A 276 -4.35 5.70 15.11
CA THR A 276 -2.90 5.66 15.38
C THR A 276 -2.56 6.32 16.70
N PHE A 277 -3.07 7.53 16.93
CA PHE A 277 -2.70 8.35 18.08
C PHE A 277 -3.26 7.77 19.37
N THR A 278 -4.55 7.41 19.43
CA THR A 278 -5.13 6.87 20.66
C THR A 278 -4.49 5.54 21.05
N ASN A 279 -4.28 4.63 20.10
CA ASN A 279 -3.62 3.34 20.35
C ASN A 279 -2.18 3.54 20.82
N TYR A 280 -1.44 4.45 20.21
CA TYR A 280 -0.04 4.69 20.59
C TYR A 280 0.08 5.32 21.99
N PHE A 281 -0.61 6.43 22.23
CA PHE A 281 -0.49 7.15 23.49
C PHE A 281 -1.08 6.36 24.66
N LEU A 282 -2.27 5.76 24.49
CA LEU A 282 -2.89 4.97 25.55
C LEU A 282 -2.11 3.68 25.80
N GLY A 283 -1.63 3.00 24.75
CA GLY A 283 -0.78 1.82 24.90
C GLY A 283 0.51 2.10 25.65
N MET A 284 1.16 3.23 25.37
CA MET A 284 2.36 3.66 26.11
C MET A 284 2.03 4.00 27.58
N ILE A 285 0.91 4.68 27.85
CA ILE A 285 0.47 4.97 29.23
C ILE A 285 0.24 3.67 29.99
N VAL A 286 -0.46 2.70 29.39
CA VAL A 286 -0.69 1.38 30.00
C VAL A 286 0.64 0.65 30.23
N ALA A 287 1.58 0.70 29.28
CA ALA A 287 2.92 0.14 29.46
C ALA A 287 3.66 0.77 30.64
N LEU A 288 3.61 2.10 30.79
CA LEU A 288 4.24 2.81 31.91
C LEU A 288 3.60 2.41 33.25
N ILE A 289 2.27 2.29 33.31
CA ILE A 289 1.55 1.88 34.52
C ILE A 289 1.96 0.47 34.92
N ILE A 290 1.89 -0.50 34.01
CA ILE A 290 2.22 -1.91 34.30
C ILE A 290 3.67 -2.07 34.74
N ASN A 291 4.60 -1.33 34.13
CA ASN A 291 6.01 -1.42 34.45
C ASN A 291 6.42 -0.65 35.72
N LYS A 292 5.59 0.26 36.23
CA LYS A 292 5.87 1.05 37.43
C LYS A 292 6.23 0.18 38.64
N LYS A 293 7.19 0.63 39.46
CA LYS A 293 7.49 0.03 40.76
C LYS A 293 6.28 0.22 41.69
N GLY A 294 5.76 -0.86 42.27
CA GLY A 294 4.60 -0.85 43.18
C GLY A 294 3.33 -1.52 42.66
N ILE A 295 3.20 -1.76 41.34
CA ILE A 295 2.07 -2.55 40.81
C ILE A 295 2.26 -4.03 41.16
N ARG A 296 1.27 -4.58 41.88
CA ARG A 296 1.17 -6.02 42.17
C ARG A 296 0.49 -6.76 41.01
N LEU A 297 0.75 -8.06 40.89
CA LEU A 297 0.16 -8.93 39.87
C LEU A 297 0.39 -8.47 38.42
N LYS A 298 1.57 -7.93 38.11
CA LYS A 298 1.92 -7.45 36.75
C LYS A 298 1.66 -8.49 35.66
N LYS A 299 1.90 -9.77 35.96
CA LYS A 299 1.61 -10.89 35.05
C LYS A 299 0.13 -10.97 34.71
N LEU A 300 -0.77 -10.89 35.71
CA LEU A 300 -2.22 -10.92 35.49
C LEU A 300 -2.69 -9.78 34.59
N TRP A 301 -2.30 -8.55 34.88
CA TRP A 301 -2.69 -7.38 34.08
C TRP A 301 -2.22 -7.48 32.63
N ARG A 302 -0.98 -7.94 32.41
CA ARG A 302 -0.46 -8.21 31.06
C ARG A 302 -1.26 -9.30 30.38
N THR A 303 -1.50 -10.42 31.05
CA THR A 303 -2.27 -11.54 30.48
C THR A 303 -3.66 -11.09 30.05
N VAL A 304 -4.42 -10.40 30.92
CA VAL A 304 -5.78 -9.93 30.59
C VAL A 304 -5.79 -9.05 29.35
N LEU A 305 -4.85 -8.11 29.23
CA LEU A 305 -4.76 -7.23 28.06
C LEU A 305 -4.29 -7.96 26.80
N ILE A 306 -3.35 -8.90 26.92
CA ILE A 306 -2.86 -9.68 25.78
C ILE A 306 -3.94 -10.64 25.27
N THR A 307 -4.84 -11.11 26.13
CA THR A 307 -5.94 -12.00 25.70
C THR A 307 -6.79 -11.36 24.60
N THR A 308 -6.96 -10.03 24.58
CA THR A 308 -7.76 -9.37 23.53
C THR A 308 -7.12 -9.43 22.15
N ILE A 309 -5.79 -9.61 22.07
CA ILE A 309 -5.06 -9.83 20.81
C ILE A 309 -4.77 -11.31 20.53
N ALA A 310 -4.94 -12.18 21.53
CA ALA A 310 -4.83 -13.63 21.36
C ALA A 310 -6.05 -14.21 20.62
N VAL A 311 -7.22 -13.62 20.80
CA VAL A 311 -8.42 -13.97 20.03
C VAL A 311 -8.31 -13.39 18.62
N PRO A 312 -8.59 -14.17 17.56
CA PRO A 312 -8.58 -13.67 16.19
C PRO A 312 -9.48 -12.44 16.03
N GLN A 313 -8.92 -11.37 15.49
CA GLN A 313 -9.57 -10.06 15.40
C GLN A 313 -10.95 -10.12 14.74
N PHE A 314 -11.10 -10.92 13.69
CA PHE A 314 -12.36 -11.00 12.95
C PHE A 314 -13.52 -11.54 13.80
N ILE A 315 -13.25 -12.50 14.69
CA ILE A 315 -14.26 -13.07 15.60
C ILE A 315 -14.70 -12.01 16.59
N SER A 316 -13.75 -11.29 17.19
CA SER A 316 -14.04 -10.24 18.16
C SER A 316 -14.85 -9.10 17.55
N LEU A 317 -14.53 -8.69 16.32
CA LEU A 317 -15.26 -7.63 15.61
C LEU A 317 -16.68 -8.05 15.25
N LEU A 318 -16.88 -9.25 14.71
CA LEU A 318 -18.21 -9.76 14.37
C LEU A 318 -19.07 -9.96 15.62
N PHE A 319 -18.48 -10.45 16.72
CA PHE A 319 -19.14 -10.53 18.00
C PHE A 319 -19.58 -9.13 18.48
N LEU A 320 -18.67 -8.15 18.48
CA LEU A 320 -18.99 -6.79 18.89
C LEU A 320 -20.06 -6.14 18.01
N SER A 321 -20.04 -6.39 16.70
CA SER A 321 -21.08 -5.94 15.77
C SER A 321 -22.47 -6.40 16.21
N LYS A 322 -22.62 -7.68 16.55
CA LYS A 322 -23.88 -8.24 17.06
C LYS A 322 -24.21 -7.78 18.48
N PHE A 323 -23.21 -7.72 19.35
CA PHE A 323 -23.36 -7.30 20.75
C PHE A 323 -23.85 -5.84 20.88
N LEU A 324 -23.41 -4.98 19.96
CA LEU A 324 -23.72 -3.55 19.88
C LEU A 324 -24.92 -3.23 18.96
N SER A 325 -25.61 -4.24 18.43
CA SER A 325 -26.84 -4.08 17.65
C SER A 325 -27.88 -3.26 18.44
N THR A 326 -28.58 -2.33 17.78
CA THR A 326 -29.54 -1.44 18.46
C THR A 326 -30.66 -2.23 19.12
N ASP A 327 -31.33 -3.10 18.37
CA ASP A 327 -32.58 -3.75 18.81
C ASP A 327 -32.33 -5.09 19.51
N SER A 328 -31.37 -5.87 19.00
CA SER A 328 -31.08 -7.23 19.45
C SER A 328 -29.76 -7.36 20.23
N GLY A 329 -29.02 -6.28 20.41
CA GLY A 329 -27.73 -6.28 21.08
C GLY A 329 -27.85 -6.44 22.59
N ALA A 330 -27.06 -7.36 23.15
CA ALA A 330 -27.02 -7.58 24.58
C ALA A 330 -26.47 -6.36 25.35
N PHE A 331 -25.68 -5.47 24.73
CA PHE A 331 -25.15 -4.30 25.43
C PHE A 331 -26.24 -3.30 25.83
N ASN A 332 -27.12 -2.94 24.90
CA ASN A 332 -28.29 -2.11 25.19
C ASN A 332 -29.20 -2.78 26.23
N PHE A 333 -29.38 -4.10 26.15
CA PHE A 333 -30.12 -4.84 27.17
C PHE A 333 -29.50 -4.69 28.57
N ILE A 334 -28.19 -4.89 28.71
CA ILE A 334 -27.48 -4.74 29.99
C ILE A 334 -27.59 -3.30 30.52
N LEU A 335 -27.37 -2.30 29.67
CA LEU A 335 -27.45 -0.89 30.08
C LEU A 335 -28.85 -0.50 30.60
N ARG A 336 -29.91 -1.03 29.98
CA ARG A 336 -31.29 -0.84 30.46
C ARG A 336 -31.54 -1.54 31.79
N GLN A 337 -31.07 -2.78 31.95
CA GLN A 337 -31.21 -3.54 33.20
C GLN A 337 -30.48 -2.87 34.37
N LEU A 338 -29.34 -2.20 34.10
CA LEU A 338 -28.61 -1.40 35.09
C LEU A 338 -29.24 -0.02 35.34
N GLY A 339 -30.31 0.36 34.64
CA GLY A 339 -30.96 1.67 34.75
C GLY A 339 -30.11 2.83 34.22
N LEU A 340 -29.10 2.55 33.39
CA LEU A 340 -28.20 3.58 32.84
C LEU A 340 -28.78 4.30 31.62
N ILE A 341 -29.71 3.66 30.91
CA ILE A 341 -30.40 4.21 29.73
C ILE A 341 -31.89 3.85 29.75
N SER A 342 -32.72 4.75 29.25
CA SER A 342 -34.15 4.54 29.03
C SER A 342 -34.47 4.04 27.62
N GLU A 343 -33.65 4.42 26.63
CA GLU A 343 -33.81 4.08 25.22
C GLU A 343 -32.53 3.44 24.67
N ASN A 344 -32.67 2.67 23.59
CA ASN A 344 -31.54 1.99 22.96
C ASN A 344 -30.59 2.99 22.32
N ILE A 345 -29.30 2.86 22.61
CA ILE A 345 -28.25 3.62 21.93
C ILE A 345 -28.01 2.97 20.56
N LYS A 346 -28.04 3.79 19.51
CA LYS A 346 -27.80 3.40 18.12
C LYS A 346 -26.31 3.30 17.80
N PHE A 347 -25.59 2.40 18.48
CA PHE A 347 -24.12 2.33 18.44
C PHE A 347 -23.53 2.25 17.03
N LEU A 348 -24.20 1.60 16.10
CA LEU A 348 -23.72 1.39 14.72
C LEU A 348 -24.65 2.00 13.65
N GLU A 349 -25.79 2.56 14.07
CA GLU A 349 -26.84 3.08 13.18
C GLU A 349 -26.93 4.61 13.19
N ASP A 350 -26.38 5.27 14.20
CA ASP A 350 -26.16 6.72 14.18
C ASP A 350 -24.73 7.02 13.68
N GLY A 351 -24.58 7.93 12.73
CA GLY A 351 -23.31 8.17 12.04
C GLY A 351 -22.18 8.64 12.95
N LEU A 352 -22.46 9.53 13.90
CA LEU A 352 -21.45 10.04 14.83
C LEU A 352 -21.14 9.00 15.91
N ILE A 353 -22.17 8.38 16.48
CA ILE A 353 -22.00 7.36 17.52
C ILE A 353 -21.26 6.15 16.94
N ALA A 354 -21.53 5.76 15.68
CA ALA A 354 -20.81 4.70 15.00
C ALA A 354 -19.32 5.03 14.84
N LYS A 355 -18.98 6.23 14.37
CA LYS A 355 -17.58 6.68 14.27
C LYS A 355 -16.85 6.62 15.62
N ILE A 356 -17.49 7.08 16.70
CA ILE A 356 -16.93 7.03 18.05
C ILE A 356 -16.77 5.58 18.52
N THR A 357 -17.80 4.75 18.33
CA THR A 357 -17.83 3.34 18.73
C THR A 357 -16.70 2.56 18.05
N ILE A 358 -16.49 2.77 16.75
CA ILE A 358 -15.42 2.12 16.00
C ILE A 358 -14.04 2.53 16.56
N ILE A 359 -13.82 3.81 16.87
CA ILE A 359 -12.55 4.25 17.50
C ILE A 359 -12.37 3.57 18.87
N VAL A 360 -13.42 3.44 19.67
CA VAL A 360 -13.37 2.76 20.98
C VAL A 360 -13.05 1.27 20.85
N VAL A 361 -13.70 0.57 19.93
CA VAL A 361 -13.40 -0.85 19.67
C VAL A 361 -11.96 -1.00 19.16
N ASN A 362 -11.49 -0.09 18.31
CA ASN A 362 -10.11 -0.09 17.83
C ASN A 362 -9.10 0.16 18.95
N MET A 363 -9.43 0.99 19.95
CA MET A 363 -8.62 1.16 21.16
C MET A 363 -8.50 -0.16 21.92
N TRP A 364 -9.60 -0.88 22.10
CA TRP A 364 -9.60 -2.16 22.81
C TRP A 364 -8.71 -3.23 22.13
N ILE A 365 -8.65 -3.23 20.79
CA ILE A 365 -7.80 -4.15 20.01
C ILE A 365 -6.35 -3.66 19.93
N GLY A 366 -6.14 -2.36 19.74
CA GLY A 366 -4.83 -1.79 19.40
C GLY A 366 -3.94 -1.46 20.60
N ILE A 367 -4.51 -1.05 21.73
CA ILE A 367 -3.75 -0.69 22.95
C ILE A 367 -2.79 -1.81 23.39
N PRO A 368 -3.17 -3.10 23.42
CA PRO A 368 -2.28 -4.17 23.85
C PRO A 368 -1.06 -4.37 22.94
N TYR A 369 -1.21 -4.23 21.62
CA TYR A 369 -0.09 -4.30 20.68
C TYR A 369 0.95 -3.22 20.98
N THR A 370 0.49 -1.96 21.10
CA THR A 370 1.36 -0.84 21.47
C THR A 370 1.96 -1.04 22.85
N MET A 371 1.17 -1.48 23.83
CA MET A 371 1.63 -1.69 25.20
C MET A 371 2.77 -2.70 25.27
N LEU A 372 2.68 -3.81 24.53
CA LEU A 372 3.74 -4.81 24.44
C LEU A 372 5.02 -4.22 23.84
N MET A 373 4.90 -3.54 22.70
CA MET A 373 6.03 -2.93 22.01
C MET A 373 6.70 -1.84 22.87
N CYS A 374 5.92 -0.90 23.42
CA CYS A 374 6.43 0.14 24.30
C CYS A 374 7.06 -0.43 25.58
N SER A 375 6.52 -1.53 26.14
CA SER A 375 7.11 -2.16 27.33
C SER A 375 8.55 -2.62 27.08
N GLY A 376 8.87 -3.13 25.89
CA GLY A 376 10.23 -3.54 25.53
C GLY A 376 11.15 -2.33 25.34
N LEU A 377 10.69 -1.33 24.59
CA LEU A 377 11.48 -0.13 24.28
C LEU A 377 11.78 0.73 25.51
N LEU A 378 10.85 0.81 26.47
CA LEU A 378 11.03 1.55 27.71
C LEU A 378 12.19 1.01 28.57
N MET A 379 12.57 -0.27 28.41
CA MET A 379 13.71 -0.86 29.13
C MET A 379 15.06 -0.33 28.62
N ASN A 380 15.10 0.25 27.41
CA ASN A 380 16.32 0.78 26.82
C ASN A 380 16.67 2.19 27.32
N ILE A 381 15.78 2.86 28.07
CA ILE A 381 16.05 4.19 28.61
C ILE A 381 16.89 4.04 29.89
N PRO A 382 18.12 4.59 29.93
CA PRO A 382 18.97 4.54 31.11
C PRO A 382 18.30 5.10 32.37
N GLN A 383 18.46 4.43 33.51
CA GLN A 383 17.79 4.79 34.77
C GLN A 383 18.39 6.04 35.45
N ASP A 384 19.68 6.29 35.22
CA ASP A 384 20.43 7.47 35.66
C ASP A 384 19.81 8.78 35.17
N LEU A 385 19.22 8.82 33.97
CA LEU A 385 18.45 9.97 33.48
C LEU A 385 17.25 10.29 34.38
N TYR A 386 16.53 9.25 34.84
CA TYR A 386 15.39 9.42 35.74
C TYR A 386 15.82 9.72 37.19
N GLU A 387 16.97 9.21 37.63
CA GLU A 387 17.54 9.52 38.95
C GLU A 387 18.01 10.98 39.01
N SER A 388 18.78 11.42 38.02
CA SER A 388 19.21 12.82 37.87
C SER A 388 18.03 13.77 37.84
N ALA A 389 17.01 13.47 37.04
CA ALA A 389 15.80 14.29 36.98
C ALA A 389 15.03 14.36 38.32
N ARG A 390 15.05 13.29 39.13
CA ARG A 390 14.45 13.30 40.47
C ARG A 390 15.25 14.15 41.45
N ILE A 391 16.57 14.14 41.36
CA ILE A 391 17.45 15.02 42.13
C ILE A 391 17.14 16.49 41.78
N ASP A 392 16.91 16.79 40.50
CA ASP A 392 16.49 18.12 40.01
C ASP A 392 15.01 18.49 40.34
N GLY A 393 14.31 17.67 41.13
CA GLY A 393 12.92 17.92 41.53
C GLY A 393 11.90 17.80 40.39
N ALA A 394 12.21 17.06 39.32
CA ALA A 394 11.28 16.87 38.21
C ALA A 394 10.08 15.99 38.61
N SER A 395 8.87 16.49 38.39
CA SER A 395 7.65 15.72 38.59
C SER A 395 7.53 14.55 37.58
N PRO A 396 6.73 13.50 37.85
CA PRO A 396 6.53 12.38 36.92
C PRO A 396 6.05 12.81 35.53
N ILE A 397 5.18 13.82 35.45
CA ILE A 397 4.70 14.37 34.17
C ILE A 397 5.84 15.09 33.44
N LYS A 398 6.70 15.81 34.17
CA LYS A 398 7.87 16.49 33.58
C LYS A 398 8.87 15.48 33.05
N MET A 399 9.18 14.42 33.79
CA MET A 399 10.03 13.31 33.33
C MET A 399 9.44 12.63 32.09
N TYR A 400 8.14 12.32 32.09
CA TYR A 400 7.48 11.74 30.91
C TYR A 400 7.59 12.65 29.68
N MET A 401 7.24 13.93 29.80
CA MET A 401 7.25 14.88 28.67
C MET A 401 8.66 15.23 28.16
N LYS A 402 9.69 15.13 29.02
CA LYS A 402 11.05 15.59 28.71
C LYS A 402 12.07 14.47 28.45
N ILE A 403 11.82 13.27 28.95
CA ILE A 403 12.71 12.12 28.80
C ILE A 403 12.01 11.03 28.00
N THR A 404 10.92 10.48 28.55
CA THR A 404 10.28 9.29 28.00
C THR A 404 9.67 9.54 26.62
N LEU A 405 8.77 10.53 26.50
CA LEU A 405 8.02 10.78 25.27
C LEU A 405 8.93 11.17 24.09
N PRO A 406 9.92 12.09 24.24
CA PRO A 406 10.83 12.42 23.16
C PRO A 406 11.65 11.23 22.67
N TYR A 407 12.18 10.42 23.59
CA TYR A 407 12.92 9.19 23.25
C TYR A 407 12.02 8.21 22.50
N MET A 408 10.82 7.95 23.03
CA MET A 408 9.88 7.00 22.42
C MET A 408 9.46 7.45 21.02
N LEU A 409 9.07 8.71 20.83
CA LEU A 409 8.69 9.23 19.51
C LEU A 409 9.81 9.16 18.47
N PHE A 410 11.07 9.29 18.89
CA PHE A 410 12.22 9.13 18.01
C PHE A 410 12.35 7.67 17.58
N VAL A 411 12.42 6.74 18.54
CA VAL A 411 12.61 5.30 18.27
C VAL A 411 11.42 4.70 17.52
N THR A 412 10.19 5.08 17.87
CA THR A 412 8.96 4.55 17.24
C THR A 412 8.50 5.38 16.05
N GLY A 413 9.28 6.37 15.60
CA GLY A 413 8.91 7.23 14.47
C GLY A 413 8.53 6.44 13.20
N PRO A 414 9.36 5.50 12.72
CA PRO A 414 9.02 4.65 11.58
C PRO A 414 7.76 3.81 11.80
N TYR A 415 7.60 3.24 13.00
CA TYR A 415 6.41 2.47 13.37
C TYR A 415 5.13 3.31 13.33
N LEU A 416 5.17 4.54 13.84
CA LEU A 416 4.04 5.46 13.82
C LEU A 416 3.62 5.81 12.38
N ILE A 417 4.60 6.04 11.51
CA ILE A 417 4.33 6.32 10.08
C ILE A 417 3.68 5.11 9.42
N SER A 418 4.26 3.91 9.59
CA SER A 418 3.70 2.66 9.06
C SER A 418 2.30 2.38 9.59
N THR A 419 2.05 2.62 10.87
CA THR A 419 0.74 2.37 11.50
C THR A 419 -0.30 3.38 11.01
N PHE A 420 0.07 4.65 10.85
CA PHE A 420 -0.81 5.67 10.25
C PHE A 420 -1.21 5.30 8.83
N VAL A 421 -0.23 4.93 8.00
CA VAL A 421 -0.46 4.50 6.62
C VAL A 421 -1.29 3.21 6.58
N GLY A 422 -1.00 2.26 7.46
CA GLY A 422 -1.80 1.04 7.61
C GLY A 422 -3.24 1.33 7.98
N ASN A 423 -3.48 2.32 8.85
CA ASN A 423 -4.83 2.66 9.28
C ASN A 423 -5.69 3.31 8.18
N ILE A 424 -5.10 3.99 7.19
CA ILE A 424 -5.81 4.49 6.00
C ILE A 424 -6.47 3.32 5.23
N ASN A 425 -5.83 2.15 5.24
CA ASN A 425 -6.29 0.94 4.57
C ASN A 425 -6.85 -0.12 5.54
N ASN A 426 -7.31 0.27 6.73
CA ASN A 426 -7.80 -0.68 7.74
C ASN A 426 -9.21 -1.22 7.40
N PHE A 427 -9.23 -2.12 6.43
CA PHE A 427 -10.45 -2.73 5.92
C PHE A 427 -11.21 -3.52 7.00
N ASN A 428 -10.51 -4.36 7.76
CA ASN A 428 -11.12 -5.35 8.64
C ASN A 428 -11.98 -4.72 9.74
N VAL A 429 -11.48 -3.69 10.43
CA VAL A 429 -12.22 -3.08 11.55
C VAL A 429 -13.56 -2.52 11.08
N ILE A 430 -13.57 -1.83 9.96
CA ILE A 430 -14.75 -1.15 9.45
C ILE A 430 -15.73 -2.14 8.82
N TYR A 431 -15.22 -3.01 7.94
CA TYR A 431 -16.07 -3.96 7.23
C TYR A 431 -16.75 -4.97 8.18
N LEU A 432 -16.04 -5.46 9.20
CA LEU A 432 -16.58 -6.47 10.11
C LEU A 432 -17.40 -5.90 11.26
N LEU A 433 -17.15 -4.65 11.67
CA LEU A 433 -17.87 -4.03 12.79
C LEU A 433 -19.16 -3.34 12.33
N SER A 434 -19.05 -2.38 11.41
CA SER A 434 -20.20 -1.59 10.93
C SER A 434 -20.65 -1.98 9.53
N GLY A 435 -19.81 -2.64 8.74
CA GLY A 435 -20.05 -2.83 7.30
C GLY A 435 -20.10 -1.50 6.55
N GLY A 436 -19.49 -0.44 7.10
CA GLY A 436 -19.53 0.93 6.57
C GLY A 436 -20.79 1.73 6.93
N ASN A 437 -21.77 1.15 7.63
CA ASN A 437 -23.03 1.81 8.00
C ASN A 437 -22.86 2.93 9.05
N PRO A 438 -23.87 3.80 9.24
CA PRO A 438 -25.12 3.92 8.46
C PRO A 438 -24.91 4.44 7.04
N MET A 439 -25.89 4.27 6.16
CA MET A 439 -25.85 4.83 4.80
C MET A 439 -25.96 6.35 4.84
N PHE A 440 -25.27 7.03 3.91
CA PHE A 440 -25.44 8.47 3.77
C PHE A 440 -26.88 8.83 3.37
N THR A 441 -27.58 9.57 4.22
CA THR A 441 -28.95 10.07 3.96
C THR A 441 -29.01 11.59 4.03
N ASN A 442 -28.30 12.18 4.99
CA ASN A 442 -28.07 13.61 5.10
C ASN A 442 -26.64 13.86 5.58
N VAL A 443 -25.97 14.84 5.00
CA VAL A 443 -24.69 15.29 5.51
C VAL A 443 -24.66 16.81 5.54
N ASN A 444 -24.51 17.37 6.75
CA ASN A 444 -24.45 18.82 6.97
C ASN A 444 -25.61 19.59 6.30
N GLY A 445 -26.82 19.01 6.31
CA GLY A 445 -28.00 19.61 5.68
C GLY A 445 -28.18 19.29 4.20
N VAL A 446 -27.20 18.64 3.55
CA VAL A 446 -27.31 18.14 2.18
C VAL A 446 -27.96 16.77 2.20
N LEU A 447 -29.18 16.67 1.68
CA LEU A 447 -29.83 15.38 1.47
C LEU A 447 -29.16 14.63 0.33
N ILE A 448 -28.75 13.39 0.61
CA ILE A 448 -28.21 12.48 -0.39
C ILE A 448 -29.37 11.63 -0.90
N LYS A 449 -29.88 11.95 -2.09
CA LYS A 449 -31.09 11.31 -2.62
C LYS A 449 -30.76 9.98 -3.30
N THR A 450 -29.55 9.84 -3.83
CA THR A 450 -29.12 8.66 -4.55
C THR A 450 -28.20 7.80 -3.68
N ASN A 451 -28.43 6.49 -3.70
CA ASN A 451 -27.46 5.57 -3.12
C ASN A 451 -26.18 5.57 -3.98
N ILE A 452 -25.12 6.20 -3.47
CA ILE A 452 -23.82 6.27 -4.14
C ILE A 452 -23.03 4.99 -3.87
N TYR A 453 -23.37 3.91 -4.58
CA TYR A 453 -22.70 2.60 -4.50
C TYR A 453 -22.59 2.00 -3.09
N GLY A 454 -23.60 2.20 -2.25
CA GLY A 454 -23.64 1.73 -0.86
C GLY A 454 -22.62 2.40 0.05
N ALA A 455 -22.20 3.62 -0.30
CA ALA A 455 -21.41 4.48 0.56
C ALA A 455 -22.12 4.70 1.90
N GLY A 456 -21.47 4.33 2.99
CA GLY A 456 -21.92 4.67 4.32
C GLY A 456 -20.96 5.59 5.07
N GLU A 457 -21.45 6.16 6.15
CA GLU A 457 -20.79 7.20 6.91
C GLU A 457 -19.50 6.75 7.59
N THR A 458 -19.36 5.46 7.87
CA THR A 458 -18.16 4.90 8.52
C THR A 458 -17.19 4.25 7.55
N ASP A 459 -17.53 4.19 6.26
CA ASP A 459 -16.65 3.63 5.25
C ASP A 459 -15.32 4.40 5.18
N LEU A 460 -14.24 3.64 5.04
CA LEU A 460 -12.98 4.17 4.53
C LEU A 460 -12.99 4.08 3.00
N LEU A 461 -12.10 4.83 2.34
CA LEU A 461 -11.96 4.73 0.89
C LEU A 461 -11.75 3.28 0.42
N ILE A 462 -11.01 2.47 1.20
CA ILE A 462 -10.78 1.06 0.87
C ILE A 462 -12.03 0.19 1.03
N THR A 463 -12.88 0.43 2.03
CA THR A 463 -14.10 -0.37 2.23
C THR A 463 -15.17 0.03 1.21
N TRP A 464 -15.26 1.31 0.89
CA TRP A 464 -16.17 1.78 -0.17
C TRP A 464 -15.75 1.29 -1.55
N LEU A 465 -14.45 1.35 -1.88
CA LEU A 465 -13.90 0.73 -3.09
C LEU A 465 -14.30 -0.74 -3.21
N TYR A 466 -14.09 -1.51 -2.13
CA TYR A 466 -14.46 -2.91 -2.10
C TYR A 466 -15.96 -3.12 -2.32
N LYS A 467 -16.81 -2.29 -1.72
CA LYS A 467 -18.26 -2.37 -1.93
C LYS A 467 -18.63 -2.19 -3.40
N ILE A 468 -18.09 -1.16 -4.05
CA ILE A 468 -18.32 -0.87 -5.47
C ILE A 468 -17.91 -2.06 -6.34
N ALA A 469 -16.76 -2.66 -6.06
CA ALA A 469 -16.19 -3.73 -6.87
C ALA A 469 -16.81 -5.11 -6.60
N MET A 470 -17.26 -5.39 -5.37
CA MET A 470 -17.56 -6.75 -4.93
C MET A 470 -18.97 -6.97 -4.39
N THR A 471 -19.55 -6.00 -3.67
CA THR A 471 -20.81 -6.22 -2.93
C THR A 471 -22.03 -5.58 -3.59
N GLN A 472 -21.85 -4.54 -4.41
CA GLN A 472 -22.96 -3.92 -5.13
C GLN A 472 -23.54 -4.88 -6.17
N VAL A 473 -24.85 -4.74 -6.42
CA VAL A 473 -25.55 -5.51 -7.47
C VAL A 473 -24.98 -5.14 -8.85
N SER A 474 -24.88 -3.85 -9.13
CA SER A 474 -24.18 -3.31 -10.30
C SER A 474 -22.75 -2.92 -9.92
N LYS A 475 -21.81 -3.80 -10.22
CA LYS A 475 -20.38 -3.61 -9.91
C LYS A 475 -19.75 -2.65 -10.92
N ASP A 476 -18.99 -1.67 -10.45
CA ASP A 476 -18.33 -0.67 -11.31
C ASP A 476 -16.82 -0.69 -11.04
N TYR A 477 -16.11 -1.57 -11.73
CA TYR A 477 -14.67 -1.76 -11.53
C TYR A 477 -13.85 -0.54 -11.99
N GLY A 478 -14.34 0.19 -13.00
CA GLY A 478 -13.75 1.44 -13.46
C GLY A 478 -13.75 2.51 -12.37
N VAL A 479 -14.92 2.81 -11.79
CA VAL A 479 -15.04 3.78 -10.68
C VAL A 479 -14.29 3.31 -9.43
N ALA A 480 -14.38 2.02 -9.07
CA ALA A 480 -13.61 1.46 -7.96
C ALA A 480 -12.11 1.65 -8.14
N SER A 481 -11.60 1.45 -9.37
CA SER A 481 -10.20 1.65 -9.69
C SER A 481 -9.76 3.11 -9.58
N VAL A 482 -10.61 4.08 -9.94
CA VAL A 482 -10.34 5.51 -9.70
C VAL A 482 -10.14 5.76 -8.20
N ILE A 483 -11.02 5.26 -7.34
CA ILE A 483 -10.87 5.39 -5.88
C ILE A 483 -9.56 4.72 -5.42
N GLY A 484 -9.22 3.56 -5.98
CA GLY A 484 -7.96 2.86 -5.71
C GLY A 484 -6.73 3.69 -6.02
N ILE A 485 -6.75 4.42 -7.15
CA ILE A 485 -5.68 5.37 -7.51
C ILE A 485 -5.57 6.48 -6.45
N PHE A 486 -6.69 7.06 -6.00
CA PHE A 486 -6.66 8.09 -4.96
C PHE A 486 -6.09 7.55 -3.64
N VAL A 487 -6.52 6.36 -3.21
CA VAL A 487 -5.97 5.68 -2.03
C VAL A 487 -4.46 5.50 -2.17
N PHE A 488 -3.99 5.00 -3.32
CA PHE A 488 -2.58 4.83 -3.60
C PHE A 488 -1.80 6.15 -3.54
N ILE A 489 -2.29 7.21 -4.20
CA ILE A 489 -1.64 8.53 -4.21
C ILE A 489 -1.55 9.11 -2.80
N ILE A 490 -2.61 9.00 -2.01
CA ILE A 490 -2.66 9.47 -0.62
C ILE A 490 -1.62 8.70 0.20
N VAL A 491 -1.68 7.36 0.18
CA VAL A 491 -0.78 6.49 0.96
C VAL A 491 0.68 6.69 0.55
N ALA A 492 0.98 6.71 -0.75
CA ALA A 492 2.33 6.93 -1.26
C ALA A 492 2.85 8.32 -0.91
N GLY A 493 2.00 9.35 -1.05
CA GLY A 493 2.32 10.73 -0.70
C GLY A 493 2.65 10.89 0.79
N PHE A 494 1.77 10.39 1.68
CA PHE A 494 2.00 10.39 3.11
C PHE A 494 3.27 9.61 3.47
N SER A 495 3.43 8.39 2.94
CA SER A 495 4.62 7.58 3.20
C SER A 495 5.90 8.33 2.81
N LEU A 496 6.01 8.81 1.57
CA LEU A 496 7.22 9.46 1.08
C LEU A 496 7.53 10.77 1.81
N ILE A 497 6.51 11.57 2.12
CA ILE A 497 6.69 12.84 2.84
C ILE A 497 7.19 12.58 4.26
N PHE A 498 6.53 11.68 4.99
CA PHE A 498 6.85 11.41 6.39
C PHE A 498 8.18 10.66 6.52
N TYR A 499 8.43 9.61 5.72
CA TYR A 499 9.70 8.89 5.72
C TYR A 499 10.87 9.80 5.33
N SER A 500 10.74 10.61 4.28
CA SER A 500 11.84 11.48 3.83
C SER A 500 12.14 12.66 4.75
N ARG A 501 11.25 12.95 5.72
CA ARG A 501 11.40 14.04 6.68
C ARG A 501 11.63 13.58 8.12
N SER A 502 11.38 12.31 8.43
CA SER A 502 11.58 11.77 9.77
C SER A 502 13.04 11.83 10.18
N ASN A 503 13.34 12.55 11.27
CA ASN A 503 14.70 12.61 11.83
C ASN A 503 15.17 11.23 12.29
N ALA A 504 14.25 10.36 12.74
CA ALA A 504 14.58 8.99 13.12
C ALA A 504 15.18 8.19 11.94
N VAL A 505 14.72 8.47 10.71
CA VAL A 505 15.22 7.81 9.48
C VAL A 505 16.50 8.49 8.98
N LYS A 506 16.66 9.79 9.22
CA LYS A 506 17.85 10.55 8.78
C LYS A 506 19.06 10.36 9.70
N ASN A 507 18.80 10.18 10.99
CA ASN A 507 19.79 10.17 12.06
C ASN A 507 19.88 8.77 12.71
N GLU A 508 19.54 7.72 11.96
CA GLU A 508 19.56 6.33 12.44
C GLU A 508 20.97 5.91 12.92
N GLY A 509 22.02 6.58 12.42
CA GLY A 509 23.42 6.40 12.84
C GLY A 509 23.88 7.23 14.05
N ASP A 510 23.05 8.11 14.63
CA ASP A 510 23.47 8.97 15.77
C ASP A 510 23.40 8.23 17.14
N PHE A 511 22.87 7.00 17.17
CA PHE A 511 22.67 6.18 18.39
C PHE A 511 23.08 4.71 18.25
N GLN A 512 23.77 4.32 17.16
CA GLN A 512 24.58 3.10 17.13
C GLN A 512 25.97 3.43 17.70
#